data_AF-A0A2Z4V9V9-F1
#
_entry.id   AF-A0A2Z4V9V9-F1
#
_cell.length_a   1.000
_cell.length_b   1.000
_cell.length_c   1.000
_cell.angle_alpha   90.00
_cell.angle_beta   90.00
_cell.angle_gamma   90.00
#
_symmetry.space_group_name_H-M   'P 1'
#
loop_
_entity.id
_entity.type
_entity.pdbx_description
1 polymer ?
#
loop_
_entity_poly.entity_id
_entity_poly.type
_entity_poly.pdbx_seq_one_letter_code
_entity_poly.pdbx_strand_id
1 'polypeptide(L)'
;MPPPPAAKDPRCPTPVPPAPLAPTLRYGDSGAEVEKLQRLLAARGVYSGKFDGKYGTRTENAVSTFQWQNDIEGDDWGVYGPATRRALEG
;
A
#
# COMPACT_ATOMS: atom_id res chain seq x y z
N MET A 1 18.50 -22.84 -6.12
CA MET A 1 17.19 -22.25 -5.72
C MET A 1 17.48 -20.91 -5.06
N PRO A 2 16.93 -19.81 -5.62
CA PRO A 2 15.83 -19.07 -4.97
C PRO A 2 14.64 -18.76 -5.93
N PRO A 3 13.45 -18.41 -5.41
CA PRO A 3 12.19 -18.19 -6.16
C PRO A 3 11.98 -16.68 -6.50
N PRO A 4 11.15 -16.27 -7.49
CA PRO A 4 9.70 -16.20 -7.25
C PRO A 4 8.78 -16.40 -8.50
N PRO A 5 7.60 -17.02 -8.32
CA PRO A 5 6.46 -16.91 -9.23
C PRO A 5 5.47 -15.83 -8.75
N ALA A 6 5.14 -14.85 -9.61
CA ALA A 6 3.79 -14.25 -9.74
C ALA A 6 3.82 -13.00 -10.64
N ALA A 7 3.57 -13.20 -11.94
CA ALA A 7 3.17 -12.15 -12.87
C ALA A 7 1.97 -12.68 -13.67
N LYS A 8 0.80 -12.04 -13.51
CA LYS A 8 -0.43 -12.19 -14.31
C LYS A 8 -1.28 -10.92 -14.03
N ASP A 9 -1.47 -9.91 -14.87
CA ASP A 9 -1.20 -9.69 -16.30
C ASP A 9 -1.06 -8.17 -16.61
N PRO A 10 -0.36 -7.79 -17.71
CA PRO A 10 -0.04 -6.41 -18.07
C PRO A 10 -1.11 -5.79 -18.99
N ARG A 11 -1.60 -4.58 -18.66
CA ARG A 11 -2.33 -3.72 -19.61
C ARG A 11 -1.61 -2.37 -19.73
N CYS A 12 -0.99 -2.19 -20.89
CA CYS A 12 -0.54 -0.94 -21.55
C CYS A 12 0.31 0.07 -20.74
N PRO A 13 1.60 0.28 -21.11
CA PRO A 13 2.48 1.27 -20.48
C PRO A 13 2.41 2.68 -21.12
N THR A 14 2.56 3.70 -20.26
CA THR A 14 3.12 5.09 -20.41
C THR A 14 2.25 6.26 -20.93
N PRO A 15 2.56 7.56 -20.60
CA PRO A 15 3.56 8.17 -19.66
C PRO A 15 2.89 9.12 -18.62
N VAL A 16 3.46 9.54 -17.46
CA VAL A 16 4.47 10.60 -17.25
C VAL A 16 5.07 10.53 -15.83
N PRO A 17 6.34 10.88 -15.63
CA PRO A 17 6.90 11.19 -14.32
C PRO A 17 6.73 12.69 -13.97
N PRO A 18 6.32 13.02 -12.73
CA PRO A 18 6.78 14.23 -12.09
C PRO A 18 7.46 13.89 -10.75
N ALA A 19 8.78 13.83 -10.77
CA ALA A 19 9.66 13.97 -9.58
C ALA A 19 9.43 12.91 -8.46
N PRO A 20 10.29 12.85 -7.41
CA PRO A 20 10.35 11.71 -6.49
C PRO A 20 9.20 11.78 -5.48
N LEU A 21 8.00 11.42 -5.92
CA LEU A 21 6.83 11.23 -5.08
C LEU A 21 6.59 9.73 -5.04
N ALA A 22 6.78 9.14 -3.87
CA ALA A 22 6.81 7.69 -3.69
C ALA A 22 5.56 7.02 -4.31
N PRO A 23 5.71 5.86 -4.98
CA PRO A 23 4.62 5.21 -5.70
C PRO A 23 3.43 4.89 -4.77
N THR A 24 2.22 5.03 -5.30
CA THR A 24 0.99 4.58 -4.66
C THR A 24 0.97 3.06 -4.61
N LEU A 25 0.77 2.47 -3.43
CA LEU A 25 0.74 1.01 -3.24
C LEU A 25 -0.70 0.50 -3.20
N ARG A 26 -0.96 -0.66 -3.81
CA ARG A 26 -2.31 -1.25 -3.90
C ARG A 26 -2.25 -2.77 -3.86
N TYR A 27 -3.40 -3.43 -3.83
CA TYR A 27 -3.46 -4.89 -3.86
C TYR A 27 -2.64 -5.49 -5.02
N GLY A 28 -1.81 -6.48 -4.68
CA GLY A 28 -0.87 -7.13 -5.60
C GLY A 28 0.52 -6.48 -5.63
N ASP A 29 0.68 -5.28 -5.08
CA ASP A 29 1.99 -4.61 -5.01
C ASP A 29 2.88 -5.26 -3.93
N SER A 30 4.19 -5.16 -4.10
CA SER A 30 5.15 -5.82 -3.19
C SER A 30 6.48 -5.06 -3.16
N GLY A 31 7.06 -4.93 -1.97
CA GLY A 31 8.37 -4.30 -1.79
C GLY A 31 8.56 -3.72 -0.39
N ALA A 32 9.70 -3.05 -0.20
CA ALA A 32 10.06 -2.41 1.06
C ALA A 32 9.04 -1.33 1.50
N GLU A 33 8.43 -0.63 0.54
CA GLU A 33 7.39 0.36 0.81
C GLU A 33 6.13 -0.27 1.42
N VAL A 34 5.75 -1.48 0.99
CA VAL A 34 4.60 -2.20 1.58
C VAL A 34 4.94 -2.68 2.99
N GLU A 35 6.17 -3.11 3.22
CA GLU A 35 6.61 -3.52 4.56
C GLU A 35 6.55 -2.33 5.53
N LYS A 36 7.03 -1.16 5.08
CA LYS A 36 6.94 0.09 5.84
C LYS A 36 5.48 0.46 6.15
N LEU A 37 4.61 0.41 5.14
CA LEU A 37 3.16 0.61 5.30
C LEU A 37 2.57 -0.35 6.35
N GLN A 38 2.87 -1.64 6.26
CA GLN A 38 2.37 -2.64 7.20
C GLN A 38 2.81 -2.30 8.64
N ARG A 39 4.07 -1.90 8.83
CA ARG A 39 4.59 -1.47 10.15
C ARG A 39 3.86 -0.24 10.68
N LEU A 40 3.61 0.77 9.84
CA LEU A 40 2.86 1.97 10.21
C LEU A 40 1.42 1.63 10.60
N LEU A 41 0.75 0.79 9.82
CA LEU A 41 -0.60 0.32 10.13
C LEU A 41 -0.63 -0.49 11.44
N ALA A 42 0.41 -1.28 11.73
CA ALA A 42 0.51 -2.00 12.99
C ALA A 42 0.77 -1.06 14.17
N ALA A 43 1.58 -0.02 13.98
CA ALA A 43 1.77 1.03 14.98
C ALA A 43 0.47 1.77 15.30
N ARG A 44 -0.44 1.89 14.33
CA ARG A 44 -1.79 2.43 14.54
C ARG A 44 -2.78 1.40 15.13
N GLY A 45 -2.39 0.15 15.28
CA GLY A 45 -3.25 -0.92 15.80
C GLY A 45 -4.32 -1.41 14.83
N VAL A 46 -4.28 -1.01 13.56
CA VAL A 46 -5.24 -1.45 12.53
C VAL A 46 -4.73 -2.65 11.73
N TYR A 47 -3.44 -2.99 11.83
CA TYR A 47 -2.85 -4.14 11.15
C TYR A 47 -2.23 -5.12 12.14
N SER A 48 -2.74 -6.35 12.14
CA SER A 48 -2.25 -7.48 12.95
C SER A 48 -1.65 -8.59 12.08
N GLY A 49 -1.31 -8.26 10.83
CA GLY A 49 -0.79 -9.20 9.85
C GLY A 49 0.73 -9.36 9.90
N LYS A 50 1.27 -10.01 8.87
CA LYS A 50 2.70 -10.30 8.73
C LYS A 50 3.36 -9.25 7.83
N PHE A 51 4.45 -8.66 8.29
CA PHE A 51 5.23 -7.66 7.55
C PHE A 51 6.06 -8.32 6.43
N ASP A 52 5.42 -8.99 5.48
CA ASP A 52 6.10 -9.70 4.37
C ASP A 52 6.44 -8.77 3.20
N GLY A 53 6.08 -7.47 3.30
CA GLY A 53 6.23 -6.53 2.20
C GLY A 53 5.32 -6.84 1.02
N LYS A 54 4.22 -7.57 1.24
CA LYS A 54 3.24 -7.92 0.22
C LYS A 54 1.88 -7.30 0.50
N TYR A 55 1.33 -6.63 -0.49
CA TYR A 55 0.05 -5.95 -0.37
C TYR A 55 -1.07 -6.93 -0.70
N GLY A 56 -1.43 -7.73 0.30
CA GLY A 56 -2.57 -8.64 0.21
C GLY A 56 -3.84 -8.04 0.80
N THR A 57 -4.90 -8.85 0.85
CA THR A 57 -6.22 -8.46 1.35
C THR A 57 -6.18 -7.95 2.79
N ARG A 58 -5.26 -8.47 3.61
CA ARG A 58 -5.07 -7.99 4.99
C ARG A 58 -4.53 -6.58 5.05
N THR A 59 -3.59 -6.22 4.17
CA THR A 59 -3.02 -4.88 4.12
C THR A 59 -4.02 -3.91 3.53
N GLU A 60 -4.70 -4.29 2.44
CA GLU A 60 -5.81 -3.53 1.88
C GLU A 60 -6.89 -3.23 2.91
N ASN A 61 -7.36 -4.25 3.65
CA ASN A 61 -8.39 -4.06 4.67
C ASN A 61 -7.93 -3.12 5.79
N ALA A 62 -6.70 -3.27 6.27
CA ALA A 62 -6.14 -2.37 7.28
C ALA A 62 -6.00 -0.94 6.76
N VAL A 63 -5.62 -0.77 5.49
CA VAL A 63 -5.56 0.53 4.83
C VAL A 63 -6.95 1.14 4.71
N SER A 64 -7.96 0.39 4.27
CA SER A 64 -9.35 0.86 4.24
C SER A 64 -9.83 1.24 5.63
N THR A 65 -9.58 0.43 6.66
CA THR A 65 -9.96 0.77 8.04
C THR A 65 -9.26 2.04 8.51
N PHE A 66 -7.98 2.21 8.18
CA PHE A 66 -7.24 3.43 8.50
C PHE A 66 -7.85 4.65 7.79
N GLN A 67 -8.11 4.55 6.48
CA GLN A 67 -8.72 5.62 5.70
C GLN A 67 -10.07 6.01 6.28
N TRP A 68 -10.89 5.03 6.70
CA TRP A 68 -12.17 5.28 7.33
C TRP A 68 -12.04 6.00 8.68
N GLN A 69 -11.08 5.58 9.52
CA GLN A 69 -10.86 6.23 10.81
C GLN A 69 -10.32 7.67 10.70
N ASN A 70 -9.67 8.00 9.59
CA ASN A 70 -9.05 9.31 9.37
C ASN A 70 -9.81 10.14 8.31
N ASP A 71 -11.02 9.72 7.92
CA ASP A 71 -11.89 10.42 6.96
C ASP A 71 -11.16 10.75 5.64
N ILE A 72 -10.41 9.79 5.11
CA ILE A 72 -9.60 9.97 3.89
C ILE A 72 -10.48 9.68 2.67
N GLU A 73 -11.04 10.73 2.08
CA GLU A 73 -11.86 10.65 0.85
C GLU A 73 -11.04 10.87 -0.44
N GLY A 74 -9.77 11.24 -0.30
CA GLY A 74 -8.91 11.65 -1.43
C GLY A 74 -8.22 10.52 -2.18
N ASP A 75 -8.32 9.28 -1.70
CA ASP A 75 -7.65 8.10 -2.27
C ASP A 75 -8.67 6.97 -2.50
N ASP A 76 -8.29 5.97 -3.30
CA ASP A 76 -9.14 4.81 -3.52
C ASP A 76 -9.13 3.92 -2.26
N TRP A 77 -10.28 3.36 -1.91
CA TRP A 77 -10.44 2.62 -0.65
C TRP A 77 -9.53 1.39 -0.62
N GLY A 78 -8.62 1.36 0.35
CA GLY A 78 -7.66 0.26 0.46
C GLY A 78 -6.43 0.46 -0.41
N VAL A 79 -6.21 1.66 -0.94
CA VAL A 79 -4.99 2.09 -1.66
C VAL A 79 -4.16 3.05 -0.79
N TYR A 80 -2.85 2.82 -0.78
CA TYR A 80 -1.88 3.67 -0.09
C TYR A 80 -1.32 4.70 -1.07
N GLY A 81 -2.14 5.69 -1.41
CA GLY A 81 -1.69 6.85 -2.16
C GLY A 81 -1.22 8.00 -1.26
N PRO A 82 -0.96 9.18 -1.85
CA PRO A 82 -0.34 10.30 -1.14
C PRO A 82 -1.17 10.83 0.03
N ALA A 83 -2.51 10.78 -0.04
CA ALA A 83 -3.35 11.22 1.07
C ALA A 83 -3.24 10.27 2.27
N THR A 84 -3.40 8.98 2.02
CA THR A 84 -3.22 7.91 3.01
C THR A 84 -1.80 7.89 3.58
N ARG A 85 -0.78 8.09 2.73
CA ARG A 85 0.62 8.20 3.13
C ARG A 85 0.85 9.36 4.08
N ARG A 86 0.38 10.56 3.74
CA ARG A 86 0.52 11.73 4.62
C ARG A 86 -0.19 11.54 5.96
N ALA A 87 -1.31 10.83 6.00
CA ALA A 87 -2.00 10.54 7.26
C ALA A 87 -1.30 9.45 8.11
N LEU A 88 -0.59 8.50 7.47
CA LEU A 88 0.19 7.47 8.18
C LEU A 88 1.60 7.94 8.60
N GLU A 89 2.21 8.84 7.84
CA GLU A 89 3.56 9.39 8.10
C GLU A 89 3.56 10.75 8.81
N GLY A 90 2.41 11.44 8.86
CA GLY A 90 2.22 12.73 9.51
C GLY A 90 1.80 12.60 10.97
#